data_AF-A0A2V9RZY3-F1
#
_entry.id   AF-A0A2V9RZY3-F1
#
_cell.length_a   1.000
_cell.length_b   1.000
_cell.length_c   1.000
_cell.angle_alpha   90.00
_cell.angle_beta   90.00
_cell.angle_gamma   90.00
#
_symmetry.space_group_name_H-M   'P 1'
#
loop_
_entity.id
_entity.type
_entity.pdbx_description
1 polymer ?
#
loop_
_entity_poly.entity_id
_entity_poly.type
_entity_poly.pdbx_seq_one_letter_code
_entity_poly.pdbx_strand_id
1 'polypeptide(L)'
;MRIKISLLTLMLVAFCYAKAPKTYQSGTLLQMDSVDCGYDENSGKSFAGEVLGTDSAHKKTHQLLCQEYLLQNDRVIYRIRPRDEKHPVLLPVGEKAQFRIQKDKMLLLVEDGDNKEREYNVVSMTPRAETKAAEATPSRLNHLQ
;
A
#
# COMPACT_ATOMS: atom_id res chain seq x y z
N MET A 1 -56.67 -7.34 -12.47
CA MET A 1 -55.51 -8.02 -11.84
C MET A 1 -54.25 -8.07 -12.71
N ARG A 2 -54.34 -8.23 -14.03
CA ARG A 2 -53.16 -8.34 -14.91
C ARG A 2 -52.22 -7.12 -14.94
N ILE A 3 -52.77 -5.90 -14.88
CA ILE A 3 -51.99 -4.66 -14.82
C ILE A 3 -51.18 -4.54 -13.51
N LYS A 4 -51.76 -4.97 -12.38
CA LYS A 4 -51.08 -4.95 -11.08
C LYS A 4 -49.90 -5.92 -11.03
N ILE A 5 -50.02 -7.08 -11.70
CA ILE A 5 -48.95 -8.08 -11.80
C ILE A 5 -47.82 -7.54 -12.70
N SER A 6 -48.17 -6.88 -13.81
CA SER A 6 -47.18 -6.31 -14.73
C SER A 6 -46.35 -5.16 -14.13
N LEU A 7 -46.94 -4.38 -13.21
CA LEU A 7 -46.24 -3.31 -12.52
C LEU A 7 -45.27 -3.86 -11.45
N LEU A 8 -45.65 -4.96 -10.79
CA LEU A 8 -44.84 -5.61 -9.76
C LEU A 8 -43.59 -6.28 -10.35
N THR A 9 -43.69 -6.85 -11.56
CA THR A 9 -42.55 -7.44 -12.27
C THR A 9 -41.53 -6.40 -12.74
N LEU A 10 -41.97 -5.18 -13.09
CA LEU A 10 -41.06 -4.11 -13.51
C LEU A 10 -40.24 -3.54 -12.34
N MET A 11 -40.81 -3.52 -11.13
CA MET A 11 -40.12 -3.08 -9.91
C MET A 11 -39.00 -4.05 -9.47
N LEU A 12 -39.13 -5.35 -9.73
CA LEU A 12 -38.14 -6.34 -9.26
C LEU A 12 -36.80 -6.27 -10.00
N VAL A 13 -36.78 -5.78 -11.25
CA VAL A 13 -35.56 -5.68 -12.08
C VAL A 13 -34.65 -4.52 -11.65
N ALA A 14 -35.19 -3.51 -10.95
CA ALA A 14 -34.43 -2.34 -10.51
C ALA A 14 -33.53 -2.61 -9.28
N PHE A 15 -33.70 -3.75 -8.59
CA PHE A 15 -32.90 -4.09 -7.41
C PHE A 15 -31.57 -4.80 -7.70
N CYS A 16 -31.22 -5.03 -8.97
CA CYS A 16 -29.85 -5.34 -9.35
C CYS A 16 -28.99 -4.07 -9.30
N TYR A 17 -28.92 -3.45 -8.12
CA TYR A 17 -28.01 -2.37 -7.83
C TYR A 17 -26.58 -2.88 -8.00
N ALA A 18 -25.95 -2.39 -9.06
CA ALA A 18 -24.58 -2.64 -9.44
C ALA A 18 -23.66 -2.48 -8.22
N LYS A 19 -22.86 -3.51 -7.93
CA LYS A 19 -21.68 -3.34 -7.07
C LYS A 19 -20.84 -2.25 -7.75
N ALA A 20 -20.72 -1.09 -7.10
CA ALA A 20 -19.92 0.01 -7.63
C ALA A 20 -18.54 -0.51 -8.04
N PRO A 21 -18.04 -0.16 -9.24
CA PRO A 21 -16.77 -0.66 -9.72
C PRO A 21 -15.68 -0.25 -8.72
N LYS A 22 -14.84 -1.21 -8.33
CA LYS A 22 -13.67 -0.93 -7.49
C LYS A 22 -12.74 -0.03 -8.28
N THR A 23 -12.55 1.20 -7.82
CA THR A 23 -11.67 2.17 -8.47
C THR A 23 -10.21 1.80 -8.16
N TYR A 24 -9.54 1.20 -9.15
CA TYR A 24 -8.10 0.96 -9.10
C TYR A 24 -7.34 2.17 -9.63
N GLN A 25 -6.21 2.46 -9.01
CA GLN A 25 -5.20 3.40 -9.47
C GLN A 25 -4.04 2.60 -10.06
N SER A 26 -3.33 3.17 -11.03
CA SER A 26 -2.11 2.56 -11.57
C SER A 26 -0.89 3.30 -11.04
N GLY A 27 0.20 2.56 -10.85
CA GLY A 27 1.49 3.09 -10.44
C GLY A 27 2.62 2.15 -10.85
N THR A 28 3.86 2.61 -10.69
CA THR A 28 5.07 1.86 -11.00
C THR A 28 5.86 1.60 -9.74
N LEU A 29 6.34 0.37 -9.57
CA LEU A 29 7.24 0.00 -8.49
C LEU A 29 8.65 0.47 -8.84
N LEU A 30 9.14 1.50 -8.16
CA LEU A 30 10.42 2.13 -8.49
C LEU A 30 11.62 1.43 -7.86
N GLN A 31 11.46 0.98 -6.61
CA GLN A 31 12.57 0.47 -5.81
C GLN A 31 12.07 -0.38 -4.65
N MET A 32 12.97 -1.23 -4.16
CA MET A 32 12.86 -1.95 -2.89
C MET A 32 14.04 -1.55 -1.99
N ASP A 33 13.75 -1.15 -0.77
CA ASP A 33 14.71 -0.82 0.28
C ASP A 33 14.59 -1.81 1.45
N SER A 34 15.71 -2.07 2.12
CA SER A 34 15.74 -2.71 3.44
C SER A 34 15.90 -1.62 4.49
N VAL A 35 14.90 -1.45 5.35
CA VAL A 35 14.86 -0.38 6.36
C VAL A 35 14.78 -0.94 7.76
N ASP A 36 15.42 -0.25 8.71
CA ASP A 36 15.28 -0.55 10.12
C ASP A 36 13.83 -0.31 10.58
N CYS A 37 13.17 -1.36 11.05
CA CYS A 37 11.75 -1.31 11.39
C CYS A 37 11.42 -1.75 12.81
N GLY A 38 12.40 -2.23 13.57
CA GLY A 38 12.22 -2.62 14.96
C GLY A 38 13.47 -3.25 15.55
N TYR A 39 13.35 -3.78 16.76
CA TYR A 39 14.37 -4.56 17.43
C TYR A 39 13.75 -5.88 17.90
N ASP A 40 14.42 -6.98 17.63
CA ASP A 40 14.10 -8.28 18.21
C ASP A 40 14.86 -8.39 19.53
N GLU A 41 14.12 -8.31 20.63
CA GLU A 41 14.62 -8.78 21.91
C GLU A 41 14.47 -10.29 21.92
N ASN A 42 15.54 -10.99 21.53
CA ASN A 42 15.58 -12.44 21.67
C ASN A 42 15.71 -12.77 23.16
N SER A 43 14.61 -12.62 23.92
CA SER A 43 14.49 -13.12 25.28
C SER A 43 14.35 -14.64 25.15
N GLY A 44 15.49 -15.31 24.97
CA GLY A 44 15.58 -16.75 25.09
C GLY A 44 14.80 -17.13 26.34
N LYS A 45 13.74 -17.92 26.17
CA LYS A 45 12.82 -18.35 27.23
C LYS A 45 13.57 -18.56 28.55
N SER A 46 13.44 -17.59 29.46
CA SER A 46 13.75 -17.79 30.86
C SER A 46 12.59 -17.23 31.69
N PHE A 47 11.38 -17.67 31.36
CA PHE A 47 10.30 -17.70 32.35
C PHE A 47 10.67 -18.62 33.55
N ALA A 48 11.74 -19.41 33.42
CA ALA A 48 12.36 -20.16 34.51
C ALA A 48 13.54 -19.43 35.20
N GLY A 49 13.88 -18.19 34.78
CA GLY A 49 15.04 -17.44 35.29
C GLY A 49 14.72 -16.38 36.34
N GLU A 50 13.44 -15.99 36.49
CA GLU A 50 13.04 -14.93 37.42
C GLU A 50 13.05 -15.36 38.90
N VAL A 51 13.48 -16.61 39.18
CA VAL A 51 13.62 -17.15 40.55
C VAL A 51 15.08 -17.15 41.04
N LEU A 52 16.06 -16.88 40.18
CA LEU A 52 17.47 -16.86 40.58
C LEU A 52 18.11 -15.54 40.13
N GLY A 53 18.21 -14.61 41.07
CA GLY A 53 18.83 -13.30 40.90
C GLY A 53 20.31 -13.38 40.54
N THR A 54 20.61 -13.64 39.28
CA THR A 54 21.94 -13.46 38.67
C THR A 54 21.85 -12.28 37.69
N ASP A 55 22.57 -11.24 38.05
CA ASP A 55 22.60 -9.90 37.48
C ASP A 55 23.50 -9.82 36.24
N SER A 56 23.33 -10.70 35.25
CA SER A 56 24.10 -10.62 34.00
C SER A 56 23.36 -11.24 32.82
N ALA A 57 22.09 -10.87 32.63
CA ALA A 57 21.39 -11.17 31.38
C ALA A 57 21.93 -10.26 30.26
N HIS A 58 22.92 -10.74 29.51
CA HIS A 58 23.35 -10.14 28.24
C HIS A 58 22.16 -10.13 27.25
N LYS A 59 21.35 -9.07 27.25
CA LYS A 59 20.34 -8.80 26.23
C LYS A 59 21.05 -8.49 24.90
N LYS A 60 21.04 -9.43 23.97
CA LYS A 60 21.41 -9.16 22.56
C LYS A 60 20.18 -8.63 21.84
N THR A 61 20.03 -7.32 21.80
CA THR A 61 19.04 -6.64 20.96
C THR A 61 19.53 -6.68 19.51
N HIS A 62 18.80 -7.34 18.61
CA HIS A 62 19.11 -7.34 17.18
C HIS A 62 18.17 -6.40 16.44
N GLN A 63 18.71 -5.55 15.58
CA GLN A 63 17.91 -4.66 14.75
C GLN A 63 17.21 -5.45 13.63
N LEU A 64 15.89 -5.28 13.51
CA LEU A 64 15.07 -5.91 12.48
C LEU A 64 15.03 -5.03 11.24
N LEU A 65 15.30 -5.66 10.09
CA LEU A 65 15.22 -5.06 8.76
C LEU A 65 13.92 -5.50 8.07
N CYS A 66 13.11 -4.54 7.64
CA CYS A 66 11.89 -4.76 6.86
C CYS A 66 12.08 -4.35 5.42
N GLN A 67 11.37 -5.04 4.52
CA GLN A 67 11.30 -4.69 3.12
C GLN A 67 10.28 -3.57 2.91
N GLU A 68 10.70 -2.48 2.30
CA GLU A 68 9.86 -1.34 1.95
C GLU A 68 9.97 -1.05 0.45
N TYR A 69 8.83 -0.85 -0.20
CA TYR A 69 8.76 -0.58 -1.64
C TYR A 69 8.30 0.85 -1.91
N LEU A 70 8.84 1.43 -2.97
CA LEU A 70 8.38 2.70 -3.51
C LEU A 70 7.42 2.46 -4.68
N LEU A 71 6.14 2.77 -4.47
CA LEU A 71 5.12 2.76 -5.51
C LEU A 71 4.80 4.21 -5.90
N GLN A 72 5.08 4.58 -7.14
CA GLN A 72 4.82 5.92 -7.64
C GLN A 72 3.64 5.92 -8.60
N ASN A 73 2.68 6.81 -8.37
CA ASN A 73 1.68 7.20 -9.37
C ASN A 73 1.96 8.62 -9.87
N ASP A 74 1.05 9.18 -10.66
CA ASP A 74 1.23 10.51 -11.28
C ASP A 74 1.48 11.64 -10.28
N ARG A 75 0.98 11.52 -9.04
CA ARG A 75 0.94 12.62 -8.06
C ARG A 75 1.66 12.33 -6.75
N VAL A 76 1.81 11.06 -6.39
CA VAL A 76 2.23 10.62 -5.05
C VAL A 76 3.19 9.44 -5.17
N ILE A 77 4.22 9.46 -4.33
CA ILE A 77 5.12 8.36 -4.05
C ILE A 77 4.70 7.74 -2.72
N TYR A 78 4.31 6.48 -2.75
CA TYR A 78 3.92 5.69 -1.59
C TYR A 78 5.10 4.83 -1.15
N ARG A 79 5.41 4.86 0.15
CA ARG A 79 6.27 3.87 0.80
C ARG A 79 5.39 2.78 1.39
N ILE A 80 5.55 1.54 0.96
CA ILE A 80 4.67 0.43 1.35
C ILE A 80 5.47 -0.76 1.90
N ARG A 81 4.91 -1.49 2.87
CA ARG A 81 5.51 -2.71 3.43
C ARG A 81 4.55 -3.88 3.36
N PRO A 82 5.04 -5.11 3.07
CA PRO A 82 4.22 -6.31 3.15
C PRO A 82 3.57 -6.43 4.53
N ARG A 83 2.28 -6.78 4.59
CA ARG A 83 1.60 -7.04 5.87
C ARG A 83 1.85 -8.46 6.40
N ASP A 84 2.11 -9.41 5.49
CA ASP A 84 2.54 -10.76 5.83
C ASP A 84 4.07 -10.84 5.82
N GLU A 85 4.66 -10.86 7.01
CA GLU A 85 6.10 -10.98 7.21
C GLU A 85 6.61 -12.43 7.10
N LYS A 86 5.72 -13.43 7.10
CA LYS A 86 6.13 -14.84 7.07
C LYS A 86 6.55 -15.29 5.68
N HIS A 87 5.84 -14.81 4.66
CA HIS A 87 6.12 -15.16 3.26
C HIS A 87 6.01 -13.91 2.36
N PRO A 88 6.84 -12.87 2.59
CA PRO A 88 6.83 -11.69 1.74
C PRO A 88 7.26 -12.12 0.33
N VAL A 89 6.40 -11.85 -0.65
CA VAL A 89 6.74 -12.07 -2.05
C VAL A 89 7.43 -10.84 -2.57
N LEU A 90 8.55 -11.05 -3.24
CA LEU A 90 9.29 -10.00 -3.89
C LEU A 90 8.46 -9.42 -5.03
N LEU A 91 8.22 -8.10 -4.98
CA LEU A 91 7.59 -7.38 -6.07
C LEU A 91 8.63 -7.06 -7.16
N PRO A 92 8.29 -7.24 -8.45
CA PRO A 92 9.18 -6.89 -9.54
C PRO A 92 9.30 -5.37 -9.66
N VAL A 93 10.51 -4.86 -9.44
CA VAL A 93 10.83 -3.44 -9.59
C VAL A 93 10.90 -3.09 -11.07
N GLY A 94 10.40 -1.91 -11.44
CA GLY A 94 10.24 -1.44 -12.81
C GLY A 94 8.85 -1.69 -13.38
N GLU A 95 8.09 -2.60 -12.77
CA GLU A 95 6.79 -3.02 -13.31
C GLU A 95 5.63 -2.15 -12.84
N LYS A 96 4.57 -2.18 -13.65
CA LYS A 96 3.29 -1.56 -13.32
C LYS A 96 2.50 -2.42 -12.35
N ALA A 97 1.81 -1.74 -11.45
CA ALA A 97 0.90 -2.34 -10.52
C ALA A 97 -0.38 -1.49 -10.40
N GLN A 98 -1.50 -2.18 -10.29
CA GLN A 98 -2.76 -1.58 -9.93
C GLN A 98 -2.96 -1.69 -8.42
N PHE A 99 -3.51 -0.64 -7.82
CA PHE A 99 -3.76 -0.62 -6.41
C PHE A 99 -5.02 0.12 -6.05
N ARG A 100 -5.54 -0.19 -4.87
CA ARG A 100 -6.59 0.59 -4.22
C ARG A 100 -6.35 0.62 -2.73
N ILE A 101 -6.68 1.75 -2.12
CA ILE A 101 -6.58 1.93 -0.68
C ILE A 101 -7.93 1.53 -0.07
N GLN A 102 -7.89 0.63 0.91
CA GLN A 102 -9.03 0.22 1.71
C GLN A 102 -8.71 0.44 3.18
N LYS A 103 -9.31 1.48 3.78
CA LYS A 103 -9.10 1.85 5.19
C LYS A 103 -7.60 2.08 5.49
N ASP A 104 -6.98 1.15 6.23
CA ASP A 104 -5.60 1.16 6.71
C ASP A 104 -4.62 0.44 5.77
N LYS A 105 -5.11 -0.24 4.72
CA LYS A 105 -4.29 -1.07 3.85
C LYS A 105 -4.37 -0.69 2.38
N MET A 106 -3.28 -0.90 1.69
CA MET A 106 -3.21 -0.90 0.23
C MET A 106 -3.36 -2.32 -0.28
N LEU A 107 -4.22 -2.50 -1.26
CA LEU A 107 -4.36 -3.74 -2.01
C LEU A 107 -3.69 -3.57 -3.36
N LEU A 108 -2.61 -4.32 -3.57
CA LEU A 108 -1.73 -4.21 -4.73
C LEU A 108 -1.88 -5.45 -5.62
N LEU A 109 -1.96 -5.22 -6.92
CA LEU A 109 -2.02 -6.21 -7.99
C LEU A 109 -0.92 -5.87 -9.01
N VAL A 110 0.05 -6.76 -9.21
CA VAL A 110 1.10 -6.56 -10.23
C VAL A 110 0.56 -7.00 -11.58
N GLU A 111 0.67 -6.16 -12.62
CA GLU A 111 0.04 -6.39 -13.93
C GLU A 111 0.62 -7.63 -14.65
N ASP A 112 1.95 -7.78 -14.66
CA ASP A 112 2.65 -8.93 -15.26
C ASP A 112 2.98 -10.04 -14.24
N GLY A 113 2.29 -10.05 -13.10
CA GLY A 113 2.51 -10.99 -12.00
C GLY A 113 1.59 -12.20 -12.00
N ASP A 114 1.30 -12.70 -10.79
CA ASP A 114 0.41 -13.84 -10.56
C ASP A 114 -1.08 -13.46 -10.51
N ASN A 115 -1.42 -12.21 -10.88
CA ASN A 115 -2.77 -11.63 -10.78
C ASN A 115 -3.42 -11.77 -9.38
N LYS A 116 -2.61 -11.85 -8.31
CA LYS A 116 -3.11 -11.90 -6.94
C LYS A 116 -3.08 -10.53 -6.28
N GLU A 117 -4.21 -10.17 -5.64
CA GLU A 117 -4.32 -8.97 -4.81
C GLU A 117 -3.66 -9.24 -3.45
N ARG A 118 -2.68 -8.40 -3.08
CA ARG A 118 -1.85 -8.56 -1.88
C ARG A 118 -1.99 -7.36 -0.96
N GLU A 119 -1.93 -7.58 0.35
CA GLU A 119 -2.11 -6.53 1.35
C GLU A 119 -0.77 -5.91 1.76
N TYR A 120 -0.71 -4.59 1.69
CA TYR A 120 0.42 -3.78 2.09
C TYR A 120 -0.01 -2.69 3.07
N ASN A 121 0.87 -2.39 4.03
CA ASN A 121 0.73 -1.22 4.88
C ASN A 121 1.34 -0.01 4.16
N VAL A 122 0.67 1.14 4.23
CA VAL A 122 1.23 2.42 3.73
C VAL A 122 1.98 3.08 4.87
N VAL A 123 3.30 3.20 4.72
CA VAL A 123 4.20 3.81 5.70
C VAL A 123 4.22 5.33 5.56
N SER A 124 4.31 5.82 4.33
CA SER A 124 4.28 7.26 4.05
C SER A 124 3.77 7.56 2.64
N MET A 125 3.33 8.80 2.45
CA MET A 125 2.86 9.34 1.18
C MET A 125 3.52 10.69 0.94
N THR A 126 4.29 10.80 -0.13
CA THR A 126 5.02 12.03 -0.48
C THR A 126 4.55 12.53 -1.85
N PRO A 127 4.10 13.79 -1.99
CA PRO A 127 3.76 14.35 -3.30
C PRO A 127 4.95 14.31 -4.26
N ARG A 128 4.71 13.98 -5.54
CA ARG A 128 5.73 14.02 -6.57
C ARG A 128 6.09 15.47 -6.90
N ALA A 129 7.38 15.81 -6.82
CA ALA A 129 7.85 17.19 -6.98
C ALA A 129 7.62 17.78 -8.39
N GLU A 130 7.51 16.93 -9.42
CA GLU A 130 7.38 17.37 -10.82
C GLU A 130 6.07 18.12 -11.12
N THR A 131 5.04 17.99 -10.29
CA THR A 131 3.78 18.74 -10.49
C THR A 131 3.93 20.23 -10.15
N LYS A 132 4.93 20.65 -9.37
CA LYS A 132 5.15 22.08 -9.06
C LYS A 132 5.85 22.88 -10.17
N ALA A 133 6.58 22.22 -11.07
CA ALA A 133 7.35 22.92 -12.10
C ALA A 133 6.50 23.41 -13.28
N ALA A 134 5.34 22.80 -13.53
CA ALA A 134 4.46 23.18 -14.64
C ALA A 134 3.62 24.45 -14.37
N GLU A 135 3.46 24.85 -13.11
CA GLU A 135 2.66 26.03 -12.72
C GLU A 135 3.48 27.34 -12.66
N ALA A 136 4.81 27.25 -12.77
CA ALA A 136 5.72 28.39 -12.63
C ALA A 136 6.31 28.85 -13.97
N THR A 137 5.52 28.89 -15.04
CA THR A 137 5.92 29.62 -16.25
C THR A 137 5.35 31.05 -16.17
N PRO A 138 6.13 32.06 -15.75
CA PRO A 138 5.69 33.43 -15.92
C PRO A 138 5.69 33.70 -17.42
N SER A 139 4.50 33.94 -17.97
CA SER A 139 4.31 34.48 -19.31
C SER A 139 5.03 35.83 -19.41
N ARG A 140 6.31 35.81 -19.78
CA ARG A 140 7.08 36.98 -20.23
C ARG A 140 6.50 37.38 -21.58
N LEU A 141 5.43 38.16 -21.50
CA LEU A 141 4.78 38.86 -22.58
C LEU A 141 5.77 39.93 -23.07
N ASN A 142 6.61 39.58 -24.04
CA ASN A 142 7.43 40.56 -24.76
C ASN A 142 6.50 41.35 -25.68
N HIS A 143 6.00 42.47 -25.18
CA HIS A 143 5.29 43.47 -25.97
C HIS A 143 5.95 44.83 -25.77
N LEU A 144 6.64 45.29 -26.82
CA LEU A 144 7.09 46.65 -27.14
C LEU A 144 8.00 47.38 -26.13
N GLN A 145 9.27 47.57 -26.51
CA GLN A 145 9.78 48.85 -27.05
C GLN A 145 11.16 48.67 -27.67
#